data_AF-A0A834N2Q6-F1
#
_entry.id   AF-A0A834N2Q6-F1
#
_cell.length_a   1.000
_cell.length_b   1.000
_cell.length_c   1.000
_cell.angle_alpha   90.00
_cell.angle_beta   90.00
_cell.angle_gamma   90.00
#
_symmetry.space_group_name_H-M   'P 1'
#
loop_
_entity.id
_entity.type
_entity.pdbx_description
1 polymer ?
#
loop_
_entity_poly.entity_id
_entity_poly.type
_entity_poly.pdbx_seq_one_letter_code
_entity_poly.pdbx_strand_id
1 'polypeptide(L)'
;MSCLISIVPINIDECKCENDILMKQYNAHKQNTKLHKKSERSKYKLAILVPFRDRFDELLTFAIHMQEFLDKQNINYHIFILNQFDRYRFNRASLINVGFLETSKDFHYIAMHDVDLLPLNDELLYIYPSKGPYHISSPDLHPRYHYSTFVGGILLIKREHYMQVNGMSNKYWGWGLEDDEFYVRLKEAGLSITRPQNISTGTHNTFKHIHDRNHRKRDMMKCYNQREVTRKRDRETGLSNISYKIINRIKMTIANTSLTVLNISLMCDKSSTPWCECDKTKHCVFDNLYL
;
A
#
# COMPACT_ATOMS: atom_id res chain seq x y z
N MET A 1 56.18 -76.96 -5.51
CA MET A 1 55.36 -76.25 -6.51
C MET A 1 55.31 -74.79 -6.08
N SER A 2 56.24 -73.97 -6.56
CA SER A 2 56.06 -72.98 -7.66
C SER A 2 55.17 -71.80 -7.23
N CYS A 3 55.50 -70.52 -7.42
CA CYS A 3 56.51 -69.92 -8.29
C CYS A 3 56.72 -68.44 -7.87
N LEU A 4 57.97 -67.98 -8.01
CA LEU A 4 58.44 -66.65 -8.48
C LEU A 4 57.60 -65.40 -8.16
N ILE A 5 58.16 -64.50 -7.33
CA ILE A 5 57.85 -63.07 -7.38
C ILE A 5 58.97 -62.40 -8.18
N SER A 6 58.71 -62.12 -9.46
CA SER A 6 59.55 -61.25 -10.30
C SER A 6 59.10 -59.81 -10.18
N ILE A 7 60.04 -58.91 -9.89
CA ILE A 7 59.83 -57.47 -9.85
C ILE A 7 59.82 -56.94 -11.29
N VAL A 8 58.84 -56.09 -11.63
CA VAL A 8 58.86 -55.24 -12.83
C VAL A 8 58.62 -53.79 -12.37
N PRO A 9 59.39 -52.80 -12.87
CA PRO A 9 59.25 -51.41 -12.46
C PRO A 9 58.04 -50.78 -13.16
N ILE A 10 57.26 -49.98 -12.43
CA ILE A 10 56.19 -49.17 -13.02
C ILE A 10 56.76 -47.79 -13.31
N ASN A 11 56.84 -47.44 -14.60
CA ASN A 11 57.08 -46.07 -15.04
C ASN A 11 55.75 -45.45 -15.50
N ILE A 12 55.43 -44.33 -14.85
CA ILE A 12 54.70 -43.12 -15.26
C ILE A 12 53.75 -43.25 -16.46
N ASP A 13 52.43 -43.10 -16.23
CA ASP A 13 51.65 -41.97 -16.76
C ASP A 13 50.14 -42.06 -16.42
N GLU A 14 49.51 -40.89 -16.33
CA GLU A 14 48.06 -40.61 -16.30
C GLU A 14 47.26 -40.89 -15.00
N CYS A 15 47.30 -39.90 -14.10
CA CYS A 15 46.11 -39.57 -13.30
C CYS A 15 45.66 -38.15 -13.68
N LYS A 16 44.94 -38.03 -14.81
CA LYS A 16 44.19 -36.81 -15.15
C LYS A 16 42.81 -36.91 -14.50
N CYS A 17 42.66 -36.34 -13.31
CA CYS A 17 41.34 -36.07 -12.76
C CYS A 17 40.66 -34.97 -13.60
N GLU A 18 39.42 -35.22 -14.04
CA GLU A 18 38.52 -34.32 -14.78
C GLU A 18 38.10 -33.06 -13.98
N ASN A 19 39.05 -32.31 -13.43
CA ASN A 19 38.76 -31.12 -12.63
C ASN A 19 38.65 -29.82 -13.45
N ASP A 20 39.14 -29.79 -14.69
CA ASP A 20 39.15 -28.58 -15.50
C ASP A 20 37.79 -28.27 -16.15
N ILE A 21 36.98 -29.28 -16.47
CA ILE A 21 35.65 -29.09 -17.06
C ILE A 21 34.65 -28.63 -15.99
N LEU A 22 34.70 -29.24 -14.80
CA LEU A 22 33.85 -28.84 -13.67
C LEU A 22 34.18 -27.43 -13.17
N MET A 23 35.46 -27.06 -13.11
CA MET A 23 35.83 -25.68 -12.75
C MET A 23 35.55 -24.67 -13.86
N LYS A 24 35.64 -25.05 -15.14
CA LYS A 24 35.20 -24.17 -16.24
C LYS A 24 33.69 -23.99 -16.25
N GLN A 25 32.91 -25.04 -15.98
CA GLN A 25 31.45 -24.94 -15.85
C GLN A 25 31.04 -24.13 -14.61
N TYR A 26 31.69 -24.34 -13.47
CA TYR A 26 31.46 -23.55 -12.26
C TYR A 26 31.85 -22.08 -12.44
N ASN A 27 32.97 -21.79 -13.11
CA ASN A 27 33.40 -20.42 -13.40
C ASN A 27 32.56 -19.76 -14.50
N ALA A 28 32.06 -20.50 -15.49
CA ALA A 28 31.09 -20.01 -16.47
C ALA A 28 29.72 -19.73 -15.83
N HIS A 29 29.28 -20.55 -14.86
CA HIS A 29 28.08 -20.29 -14.05
C HIS A 29 28.26 -19.09 -13.10
N LYS A 30 29.47 -18.91 -12.54
CA LYS A 30 29.81 -17.79 -11.65
C LYS A 30 30.04 -16.47 -12.41
N GLN A 31 30.47 -16.53 -13.66
CA GLN A 31 30.56 -15.37 -14.57
C GLN A 31 29.17 -15.02 -15.16
N ASN A 32 28.31 -16.00 -15.45
CA ASN A 32 26.92 -15.74 -15.84
C ASN A 32 26.03 -15.21 -14.70
N THR A 33 26.32 -15.56 -13.45
CA THR A 33 25.61 -14.99 -12.28
C THR A 33 26.12 -13.62 -11.84
N LYS A 34 27.34 -13.22 -12.22
CA LYS A 34 27.84 -11.84 -12.02
C LYS A 34 27.44 -10.84 -13.11
N LEU A 35 26.83 -11.31 -14.20
CA LEU A 35 26.35 -10.47 -15.30
C LEU A 35 24.82 -10.22 -15.27
N HIS A 36 24.14 -10.51 -14.16
CA HIS A 36 22.75 -10.09 -13.95
C HIS A 36 22.68 -8.75 -13.23
N LYS A 37 22.67 -7.70 -14.09
CA LYS A 37 22.04 -6.40 -13.92
C LYS A 37 22.19 -5.76 -12.53
N LYS A 38 23.03 -4.71 -12.49
CA LYS A 38 22.70 -3.51 -11.71
C LYS A 38 21.32 -3.04 -12.20
N SER A 39 20.27 -3.59 -11.59
CA SER A 39 18.89 -3.37 -12.00
C SER A 39 18.60 -1.90 -11.76
N GLU A 40 18.59 -1.12 -12.83
CA GLU A 40 18.25 0.30 -12.75
C GLU A 40 16.84 0.37 -12.15
N ARG A 41 16.71 1.01 -10.98
CA ARG A 41 15.41 1.18 -10.31
C ARG A 41 14.43 1.80 -11.29
N SER A 42 13.14 1.44 -11.17
CA SER A 42 12.08 2.01 -12.02
C SER A 42 12.24 3.52 -12.18
N LYS A 43 12.15 4.00 -13.43
CA LYS A 43 12.17 5.44 -13.77
C LYS A 43 11.08 6.21 -13.00
N TYR A 44 9.93 5.56 -12.76
CA TYR A 44 8.82 6.14 -12.05
C TYR A 44 8.96 5.93 -10.54
N LYS A 45 8.90 7.03 -9.81
CA LYS A 45 8.97 7.08 -8.35
C LYS A 45 7.57 6.96 -7.72
N LEU A 46 7.37 6.01 -6.83
CA LEU A 46 6.14 5.71 -6.09
C LEU A 46 6.13 6.37 -4.71
N ALA A 47 5.10 7.16 -4.40
CA ALA A 47 4.82 7.57 -3.02
C ALA A 47 3.80 6.62 -2.40
N ILE A 48 4.20 5.90 -1.35
CA ILE A 48 3.29 5.04 -0.58
C ILE A 48 2.67 5.91 0.51
N LEU A 49 1.40 6.24 0.33
CA LEU A 49 0.65 7.13 1.19
C LEU A 49 -0.17 6.29 2.18
N VAL A 50 0.29 6.28 3.44
CA VAL A 50 -0.28 5.44 4.50
C VAL A 50 -1.09 6.33 5.46
N PRO A 51 -2.43 6.36 5.35
CA PRO A 51 -3.29 7.09 6.29
C PRO A 51 -3.18 6.45 7.67
N PHE A 52 -2.85 7.25 8.69
CA PHE A 52 -2.39 6.71 9.96
C PHE A 52 -2.94 7.45 11.18
N ARG A 53 -3.35 6.68 12.20
CA ARG A 53 -3.55 7.10 13.60
C ARG A 53 -3.60 5.86 14.48
N ASP A 54 -2.83 5.83 15.56
CA ASP A 54 -2.88 4.78 16.59
C ASP A 54 -2.76 3.34 16.03
N ARG A 55 -1.81 3.10 15.12
CA ARG A 55 -1.53 1.78 14.50
C ARG A 55 -0.04 1.44 14.53
N PHE A 56 0.64 1.75 15.63
CA PHE A 56 2.10 1.64 15.70
C PHE A 56 2.60 0.20 15.53
N ASP A 57 1.92 -0.78 16.12
CA ASP A 57 2.28 -2.20 15.99
C ASP A 57 2.16 -2.68 14.54
N GLU A 58 1.09 -2.27 13.85
CA GLU A 58 0.90 -2.55 12.43
C GLU A 58 1.97 -1.86 11.59
N LEU A 59 2.34 -0.61 11.91
CA LEU A 59 3.40 0.13 11.22
C LEU A 59 4.77 -0.56 11.31
N LEU A 60 5.12 -1.12 12.48
CA LEU A 60 6.37 -1.87 12.64
C LEU A 60 6.44 -3.05 11.66
N THR A 61 5.34 -3.80 11.54
CA THR A 61 5.26 -4.93 10.62
C THR A 61 5.22 -4.47 9.16
N PHE A 62 4.44 -3.42 8.89
CA PHE A 62 4.24 -2.84 7.57
C PHE A 62 5.55 -2.36 6.95
N ALA A 63 6.35 -1.59 7.69
CA ALA A 63 7.57 -0.99 7.17
C ALA A 63 8.55 -2.08 6.68
N ILE A 64 8.81 -3.08 7.52
CA ILE A 64 9.72 -4.19 7.20
C ILE A 64 9.17 -4.98 6.00
N HIS A 65 7.89 -5.38 6.06
CA HIS A 65 7.25 -6.18 5.02
C HIS A 65 7.25 -5.48 3.65
N MET A 66 6.84 -4.21 3.61
CA MET A 66 6.75 -3.47 2.36
C MET A 66 8.12 -3.19 1.75
N GLN A 67 9.17 -3.03 2.57
CA GLN A 67 10.52 -2.93 2.05
C GLN A 67 10.94 -4.20 1.32
N GLU A 68 10.85 -5.34 1.99
CA GLU A 68 11.20 -6.64 1.40
C GLU A 68 10.38 -6.93 0.13
N PHE A 69 9.08 -6.62 0.16
CA PHE A 69 8.18 -6.85 -0.96
C PHE A 69 8.52 -6.00 -2.19
N LEU A 70 8.78 -4.70 -2.00
CA LEU A 70 9.00 -3.77 -3.11
C LEU A 70 10.43 -3.77 -3.65
N ASP A 71 11.42 -4.09 -2.80
CA ASP A 71 12.81 -4.23 -3.24
C ASP A 71 12.97 -5.42 -4.20
N LYS A 72 12.25 -6.53 -3.99
CA LYS A 72 12.19 -7.66 -4.96
C LYS A 72 11.68 -7.22 -6.34
N GLN A 73 10.77 -6.25 -6.38
CA GLN A 73 10.18 -5.72 -7.61
C GLN A 73 11.00 -4.57 -8.23
N ASN A 74 12.12 -4.17 -7.60
CA ASN A 74 12.97 -3.07 -8.03
C ASN A 74 12.20 -1.75 -8.25
N ILE A 75 11.22 -1.50 -7.38
CA ILE A 75 10.42 -0.27 -7.39
C ILE A 75 11.21 0.87 -6.74
N ASN A 76 11.19 2.06 -7.35
CA ASN A 76 11.70 3.27 -6.72
C ASN A 76 10.59 3.89 -5.88
N TYR A 77 10.62 3.74 -4.56
CA TYR A 77 9.54 4.21 -3.69
C TYR A 77 10.05 4.96 -2.46
N HIS A 78 9.13 5.64 -1.78
CA HIS A 78 9.29 6.12 -0.41
C HIS A 78 7.98 5.97 0.36
N ILE A 79 8.06 5.66 1.66
CA ILE A 79 6.89 5.49 2.53
C ILE A 79 6.61 6.78 3.30
N PHE A 80 5.38 7.27 3.18
CA PHE A 80 4.88 8.44 3.92
C PHE A 80 3.76 8.02 4.86
N ILE A 81 4.00 8.19 6.15
CA ILE A 81 3.01 7.96 7.20
C ILE A 81 2.27 9.27 7.44
N LEU A 82 0.99 9.27 7.08
CA LEU A 82 0.11 10.44 7.11
C LEU A 82 -0.61 10.43 8.47
N ASN A 83 0.10 10.87 9.50
CA ASN A 83 -0.37 10.80 10.88
C ASN A 83 -1.37 11.92 11.17
N GLN A 84 -2.64 11.57 11.39
CA GLN A 84 -3.67 12.55 11.73
C GLN A 84 -3.56 12.98 13.20
N PHE A 85 -3.01 14.18 13.40
CA PHE A 85 -2.64 14.76 14.69
C PHE A 85 -3.78 15.55 15.36
N ASP A 86 -4.78 16.01 14.60
CA ASP A 86 -5.98 16.62 15.17
C ASP A 86 -6.83 15.60 15.96
N ARG A 87 -7.85 16.10 16.67
CA ARG A 87 -8.75 15.28 17.50
C ARG A 87 -10.07 14.92 16.81
N TYR A 88 -10.26 15.30 15.55
CA TYR A 88 -11.46 14.91 14.81
C TYR A 88 -11.44 13.42 14.53
N ARG A 89 -12.56 12.86 14.11
CA ARG A 89 -12.65 11.47 13.65
C ARG A 89 -11.65 11.21 12.53
N PHE A 90 -11.27 9.95 12.34
CA PHE A 90 -10.27 9.62 11.33
C PHE A 90 -10.80 9.90 9.91
N ASN A 91 -10.02 10.59 9.07
CA ASN A 91 -10.41 10.97 7.71
C ASN A 91 -9.36 10.49 6.71
N ARG A 92 -9.52 9.23 6.28
CA ARG A 92 -8.61 8.54 5.36
C ARG A 92 -8.39 9.31 4.07
N ALA A 93 -9.47 9.73 3.42
CA ALA A 93 -9.43 10.43 2.13
C ALA A 93 -8.70 11.78 2.19
N SER A 94 -8.98 12.60 3.21
CA SER A 94 -8.31 13.89 3.38
C SER A 94 -6.81 13.72 3.67
N LEU A 95 -6.42 12.70 4.42
CA LEU A 95 -5.01 12.40 4.64
C LEU A 95 -4.31 12.06 3.32
N ILE A 96 -4.92 11.23 2.47
CA ILE A 96 -4.36 10.94 1.14
C ILE A 96 -4.22 12.22 0.32
N ASN A 97 -5.22 13.12 0.31
CA ASN A 97 -5.12 14.41 -0.38
C ASN A 97 -3.91 15.21 0.11
N VAL A 98 -3.72 15.31 1.42
CA VAL A 98 -2.56 15.99 2.01
C VAL A 98 -1.25 15.30 1.60
N GLY A 99 -1.17 13.98 1.73
CA GLY A 99 0.01 13.20 1.33
C GLY A 99 0.35 13.39 -0.15
N PHE A 100 -0.65 13.49 -1.02
CA PHE A 100 -0.46 13.82 -2.42
C PHE A 100 0.14 15.22 -2.60
N LEU A 101 -0.44 16.26 -1.98
CA LEU A 101 0.09 17.64 -2.10
C LEU A 101 1.54 17.73 -1.65
N GLU A 102 1.90 17.03 -0.57
CA GLU A 102 3.24 17.05 0.03
C GLU A 102 4.29 16.26 -0.79
N THR A 103 3.87 15.40 -1.72
CA THR A 103 4.77 14.50 -2.47
C THR A 103 4.70 14.65 -3.99
N SER A 104 3.66 15.32 -4.50
CA SER A 104 3.35 15.44 -5.93
C SER A 104 4.41 16.15 -6.78
N LYS A 105 5.46 16.73 -6.22
CA LYS A 105 6.56 17.30 -7.03
C LYS A 105 7.54 16.21 -7.50
N ASP A 106 7.87 15.28 -6.61
CA ASP A 106 8.97 14.31 -6.84
C ASP A 106 8.48 12.91 -7.21
N PHE A 107 7.20 12.60 -6.98
CA PHE A 107 6.64 11.25 -7.14
C PHE A 107 5.63 11.17 -8.29
N HIS A 108 5.82 10.21 -9.19
CA HIS A 108 5.08 10.12 -10.45
C HIS A 108 3.71 9.45 -10.28
N TYR A 109 3.57 8.63 -9.25
CA TYR A 109 2.34 7.94 -8.89
C TYR A 109 2.30 7.68 -7.39
N ILE A 110 1.10 7.47 -6.88
CA ILE A 110 0.86 7.17 -5.48
C ILE A 110 0.26 5.77 -5.33
N ALA A 111 0.51 5.14 -4.19
CA ALA A 111 -0.27 4.02 -3.68
C ALA A 111 -0.99 4.49 -2.42
N MET A 112 -2.31 4.55 -2.45
CA MET A 112 -3.12 4.70 -1.25
C MET A 112 -3.13 3.35 -0.56
N HIS A 113 -2.55 3.25 0.64
CA HIS A 113 -2.21 1.95 1.22
C HIS A 113 -2.59 1.87 2.69
N ASP A 114 -3.52 0.97 3.02
CA ASP A 114 -3.85 0.69 4.40
C ASP A 114 -2.65 0.02 5.11
N VAL A 115 -2.35 0.45 6.34
CA VAL A 115 -1.16 0.00 7.10
C VAL A 115 -1.27 -1.46 7.55
N ASP A 116 -2.49 -1.99 7.65
CA ASP A 116 -2.79 -3.33 8.16
C ASP A 116 -3.02 -4.38 7.06
N LEU A 117 -2.85 -4.02 5.79
CA LEU A 117 -3.08 -4.92 4.65
C LEU A 117 -1.78 -5.20 3.90
N LEU A 118 -1.18 -6.38 4.09
CA LEU A 118 0.13 -6.73 3.57
C LEU A 118 0.02 -7.71 2.38
N PRO A 119 0.59 -7.42 1.20
CA PRO A 119 0.60 -8.35 0.06
C PRO A 119 1.49 -9.56 0.35
N LEU A 120 0.98 -10.77 0.15
CA LEU A 120 1.75 -12.01 0.34
C LEU A 120 2.21 -12.64 -0.98
N ASN A 121 1.53 -12.34 -2.08
CA ASN A 121 1.84 -12.90 -3.39
C ASN A 121 2.69 -11.92 -4.21
N ASP A 122 3.90 -12.36 -4.59
CA ASP A 122 4.87 -11.58 -5.37
C ASP A 122 4.37 -11.27 -6.82
N GLU A 123 3.27 -11.90 -7.28
CA GLU A 123 2.56 -11.56 -8.53
C GLU A 123 1.81 -10.21 -8.45
N LEU A 124 1.60 -9.65 -7.26
CA LEU A 124 1.00 -8.33 -7.08
C LEU A 124 2.02 -7.22 -7.37
N LEU A 125 2.02 -6.73 -8.60
CA LEU A 125 3.00 -5.74 -9.07
C LEU A 125 2.63 -4.30 -8.72
N TYR A 126 3.52 -3.58 -8.03
CA TYR A 126 3.35 -2.15 -7.67
C TYR A 126 3.87 -1.20 -8.76
N ILE A 127 3.71 -1.60 -10.02
CA ILE A 127 4.24 -0.89 -11.19
C ILE A 127 3.48 0.40 -11.50
N TYR A 128 4.10 1.28 -12.28
CA TYR A 128 3.48 2.53 -12.71
C TYR A 128 2.17 2.28 -13.50
N PRO A 129 1.02 2.84 -13.05
CA PRO A 129 -0.29 2.56 -13.63
C PRO A 129 -0.55 3.40 -14.90
N SER A 130 0.09 3.02 -16.01
CA SER A 130 0.08 3.80 -17.26
C SER A 130 -1.32 3.97 -17.88
N LYS A 131 -2.14 2.91 -17.84
CA LYS A 131 -3.46 2.84 -18.49
C LYS A 131 -4.60 3.49 -17.71
N GLY A 132 -4.47 3.63 -16.39
CA GLY A 132 -5.58 3.93 -15.50
C GLY A 132 -5.28 3.51 -14.08
N PRO A 133 -6.10 3.91 -13.08
CA PRO A 133 -5.93 3.46 -11.70
C PRO A 133 -5.86 1.93 -11.61
N TYR A 134 -4.93 1.42 -10.81
CA TYR A 134 -4.68 -0.01 -10.64
C TYR A 134 -5.01 -0.42 -9.20
N HIS A 135 -6.08 -1.19 -9.03
CA HIS A 135 -6.57 -1.63 -7.73
C HIS A 135 -5.95 -2.98 -7.35
N ILE A 136 -4.97 -2.98 -6.45
CA ILE A 136 -4.20 -4.17 -6.07
C ILE A 136 -5.03 -5.10 -5.19
N SER A 137 -5.75 -4.56 -4.21
CA SER A 137 -6.60 -5.32 -3.31
C SER A 137 -7.99 -5.61 -3.92
N SER A 138 -7.99 -6.21 -5.11
CA SER A 138 -9.20 -6.61 -5.85
C SER A 138 -10.24 -7.30 -4.96
N PRO A 139 -11.56 -7.14 -5.22
CA PRO A 139 -12.60 -7.85 -4.47
C PRO A 139 -12.43 -9.37 -4.42
N ASP A 140 -11.88 -9.96 -5.48
CA ASP A 140 -11.61 -11.39 -5.61
C ASP A 140 -10.40 -11.86 -4.77
N LEU A 141 -9.61 -10.92 -4.25
CA LEU A 141 -8.37 -11.15 -3.51
C LEU A 141 -8.43 -10.64 -2.07
N HIS A 142 -9.25 -9.60 -1.81
CA HIS A 142 -9.34 -8.98 -0.49
C HIS A 142 -10.02 -9.94 0.51
N PRO A 143 -9.52 -10.10 1.75
CA PRO A 143 -10.07 -11.04 2.73
C PRO A 143 -11.44 -10.68 3.32
N ARG A 144 -12.14 -9.65 2.81
CA ARG A 144 -13.35 -9.12 3.47
C ARG A 144 -14.34 -8.42 2.56
N TYR A 145 -13.88 -7.64 1.59
CA TYR A 145 -14.75 -6.82 0.74
C TYR A 145 -14.76 -7.39 -0.67
N HIS A 146 -15.92 -7.87 -1.13
CA HIS A 146 -16.06 -8.66 -2.36
C HIS A 146 -17.02 -8.04 -3.39
N TYR A 147 -17.50 -6.81 -3.16
CA TYR A 147 -18.41 -6.15 -4.08
C TYR A 147 -17.64 -5.49 -5.24
N SER A 148 -18.25 -5.46 -6.44
CA SER A 148 -17.55 -5.16 -7.70
C SER A 148 -16.99 -3.73 -7.81
N THR A 149 -17.60 -2.77 -7.12
CA THR A 149 -17.18 -1.36 -7.10
C THR A 149 -16.12 -1.04 -6.04
N PHE A 150 -15.72 -2.02 -5.22
CA PHE A 150 -14.73 -1.83 -4.17
C PHE A 150 -13.36 -1.41 -4.74
N VAL A 151 -12.80 -0.35 -4.15
CA VAL A 151 -11.49 0.25 -4.48
C VAL A 151 -10.69 0.67 -3.23
N GLY A 152 -11.08 0.21 -2.05
CA GLY A 152 -10.37 0.45 -0.78
C GLY A 152 -9.16 -0.46 -0.60
N GLY A 153 -8.47 -0.36 0.55
CA GLY A 153 -7.23 -1.13 0.78
C GLY A 153 -6.03 -0.51 0.08
N ILE A 154 -5.72 -0.99 -1.13
CA ILE A 154 -4.52 -0.66 -1.90
C ILE A 154 -4.89 -0.30 -3.34
N LEU A 155 -4.83 1.00 -3.67
CA LEU A 155 -5.05 1.50 -5.03
C LEU A 155 -3.90 2.41 -5.49
N LEU A 156 -3.37 2.11 -6.68
CA LEU A 156 -2.32 2.86 -7.34
C LEU A 156 -2.93 3.80 -8.39
N ILE A 157 -2.45 5.03 -8.44
CA ILE A 157 -2.92 6.01 -9.41
C ILE A 157 -1.80 6.99 -9.77
N LYS A 158 -1.62 7.28 -11.06
CA LYS A 158 -0.62 8.24 -11.52
C LYS A 158 -1.04 9.67 -11.17
N ARG A 159 -0.04 10.53 -10.98
CA ARG A 159 -0.19 11.92 -10.53
C ARG A 159 -1.26 12.67 -11.31
N GLU A 160 -1.22 12.55 -12.63
CA GLU A 160 -2.10 13.26 -13.55
C GLU A 160 -3.56 12.85 -13.37
N HIS A 161 -3.82 11.55 -13.19
CA HIS A 161 -5.17 11.04 -12.96
C HIS A 161 -5.72 11.46 -11.59
N TYR A 162 -4.87 11.48 -10.55
CA TYR A 162 -5.31 11.93 -9.22
C TYR A 162 -5.68 13.42 -9.22
N MET A 163 -4.90 14.24 -9.94
CA MET A 163 -5.22 15.66 -10.15
C MET A 163 -6.49 15.86 -10.99
N GLN A 164 -6.65 15.08 -12.07
CA GLN A 164 -7.81 15.15 -12.95
C GLN A 164 -9.14 14.97 -12.20
N VAL A 165 -9.17 14.07 -11.20
CA VAL A 165 -10.38 13.80 -10.41
C VAL A 165 -10.53 14.67 -9.16
N ASN A 166 -9.67 15.69 -9.01
CA ASN A 166 -9.58 16.53 -7.83
C ASN A 166 -9.40 15.72 -6.53
N GLY A 167 -8.58 14.66 -6.57
CA GLY A 167 -8.36 13.75 -5.45
C GLY A 167 -9.64 13.13 -4.87
N MET A 168 -9.59 12.75 -3.59
CA MET A 168 -10.72 12.16 -2.86
C MET A 168 -11.57 13.25 -2.19
N SER A 169 -12.82 12.95 -1.80
CA SER A 169 -13.65 13.88 -1.02
C SER A 169 -13.11 14.12 0.39
N ASN A 170 -13.30 15.33 0.92
CA ASN A 170 -12.92 15.69 2.28
C ASN A 170 -14.04 15.45 3.31
N LYS A 171 -15.25 15.05 2.88
CA LYS A 171 -16.44 14.95 3.74
C LYS A 171 -16.51 13.67 4.61
N TYR A 172 -15.58 12.73 4.42
CA TYR A 172 -15.63 11.40 5.00
C TYR A 172 -14.87 11.29 6.33
N TRP A 173 -15.55 11.68 7.41
CA TRP A 173 -15.05 11.54 8.78
C TRP A 173 -15.61 10.28 9.46
N GLY A 174 -14.73 9.40 9.93
CA GLY A 174 -15.07 8.06 10.41
C GLY A 174 -14.98 7.01 9.30
N TRP A 175 -15.44 5.79 9.60
CA TRP A 175 -15.29 4.66 8.68
C TRP A 175 -16.35 4.64 7.57
N GLY A 176 -15.87 4.48 6.33
CA GLY A 176 -16.61 4.00 5.15
C GLY A 176 -17.05 5.06 4.16
N LEU A 177 -17.32 4.59 2.93
CA LEU A 177 -17.87 5.30 1.76
C LEU A 177 -16.91 6.26 1.03
N GLU A 178 -15.72 6.54 1.55
CA GLU A 178 -14.80 7.46 0.87
C GLU A 178 -14.17 6.84 -0.37
N ASP A 179 -13.95 5.52 -0.33
CA ASP A 179 -13.49 4.70 -1.44
C ASP A 179 -14.60 4.51 -2.49
N ASP A 180 -15.83 4.27 -2.06
CA ASP A 180 -17.01 4.19 -2.93
C ASP A 180 -17.25 5.51 -3.69
N GLU A 181 -17.13 6.66 -3.02
CA GLU A 181 -17.25 7.96 -3.68
C GLU A 181 -16.11 8.21 -4.65
N PHE A 182 -14.88 7.82 -4.28
CA PHE A 182 -13.73 7.92 -5.16
C PHE A 182 -13.87 7.05 -6.41
N TYR A 183 -14.45 5.84 -6.30
CA TYR A 183 -14.80 5.01 -7.46
C TYR A 183 -15.70 5.77 -8.44
N VAL A 184 -16.71 6.49 -7.94
CA VAL A 184 -17.59 7.31 -8.79
C VAL A 184 -16.81 8.44 -9.46
N ARG A 185 -15.88 9.10 -8.76
CA ARG A 185 -14.99 10.12 -9.39
C ARG A 185 -14.20 9.56 -10.56
N LEU A 186 -13.59 8.38 -10.38
CA LEU A 186 -12.82 7.72 -11.41
C LEU A 186 -13.69 7.37 -12.63
N LYS A 187 -14.90 6.87 -12.40
CA LYS A 187 -15.86 6.56 -13.46
C LYS A 187 -16.32 7.80 -14.22
N GLU A 188 -16.66 8.88 -13.52
CA GLU A 188 -17.08 10.15 -14.16
C GLU A 188 -15.97 10.78 -15.01
N ALA A 189 -14.71 10.59 -14.61
CA ALA A 189 -13.55 11.07 -15.37
C ALA A 189 -13.17 10.16 -16.55
N GLY A 190 -13.93 9.10 -16.83
CA GLY A 190 -13.65 8.15 -17.89
C GLY A 190 -12.42 7.26 -17.63
N LEU A 191 -11.98 7.15 -16.37
CA LEU A 191 -10.79 6.38 -16.00
C LEU A 191 -11.16 4.91 -15.75
N SER A 192 -10.61 4.02 -16.58
CA SER A 192 -10.76 2.58 -16.43
C SER A 192 -9.87 2.05 -15.30
N ILE A 193 -10.49 1.44 -14.31
CA ILE A 193 -9.80 0.78 -13.19
C ILE A 193 -9.39 -0.62 -13.65
N THR A 194 -8.11 -0.92 -13.55
CA THR A 194 -7.56 -2.26 -13.79
C THR A 194 -7.26 -2.96 -12.47
N ARG A 195 -7.23 -4.30 -12.49
CA ARG A 195 -6.98 -5.16 -11.32
C ARG A 195 -6.00 -6.27 -11.71
N PRO A 196 -5.24 -6.84 -10.75
CA PRO A 196 -4.41 -8.01 -11.00
C PRO A 196 -5.22 -9.13 -11.67
N GLN A 197 -4.63 -9.79 -12.67
CA GLN A 197 -5.23 -10.91 -13.39
C GLN A 197 -4.35 -12.14 -13.22
N ASN A 198 -4.95 -13.33 -13.28
CA ASN A 198 -4.25 -14.62 -13.19
C ASN A 198 -3.40 -14.77 -11.93
N ILE A 199 -3.90 -14.26 -10.79
CA ILE A 199 -3.23 -14.42 -9.50
C ILE A 199 -3.46 -15.85 -8.98
N SER A 200 -2.39 -16.51 -8.57
CA SER A 200 -2.40 -17.91 -8.11
C SER A 200 -3.06 -18.12 -6.74
N THR A 201 -3.26 -17.03 -5.99
CA THR A 201 -3.88 -16.99 -4.65
C THR A 201 -5.28 -16.37 -4.68
N GLY A 202 -6.05 -16.57 -3.60
CA GLY A 202 -7.41 -16.04 -3.44
C GLY A 202 -7.60 -15.22 -2.17
N THR A 203 -8.85 -15.06 -1.75
CA THR A 203 -9.25 -14.20 -0.61
C THR A 203 -8.60 -14.54 0.73
N HIS A 204 -8.12 -15.77 0.92
CA HIS A 204 -7.56 -16.24 2.19
C HIS A 204 -6.03 -16.13 2.31
N ASN A 205 -5.32 -16.02 1.19
CA ASN A 205 -3.85 -16.14 1.16
C ASN A 205 -3.17 -15.11 0.24
N THR A 206 -3.91 -14.18 -0.37
CA THR A 206 -3.29 -13.10 -1.16
C THR A 206 -2.79 -11.96 -0.27
N PHE A 207 -3.50 -11.65 0.82
CA PHE A 207 -3.13 -10.61 1.77
C PHE A 207 -3.16 -11.11 3.20
N LYS A 208 -2.21 -10.65 4.02
CA LYS A 208 -2.31 -10.71 5.48
C LYS A 208 -2.96 -9.42 5.98
N HIS A 209 -4.15 -9.53 6.57
CA HIS A 209 -4.90 -8.39 7.12
C HIS A 209 -4.82 -8.41 8.66
N ILE A 210 -3.96 -7.57 9.22
CA ILE A 210 -3.66 -7.49 10.66
C ILE A 210 -4.69 -6.59 11.35
N HIS A 211 -5.92 -7.08 11.45
CA HIS A 211 -7.03 -6.28 11.94
C HIS A 211 -7.96 -7.08 12.86
N ASP A 212 -7.60 -7.13 14.15
CA ASP A 212 -8.52 -7.61 15.18
C ASP A 212 -9.62 -6.54 15.41
N ARG A 213 -10.88 -6.92 15.19
CA ARG A 213 -12.04 -6.03 15.32
C ARG A 213 -12.28 -5.56 16.75
N ASN A 214 -11.84 -6.33 17.75
CA ASN A 214 -12.00 -5.99 19.16
C ASN A 214 -10.96 -4.96 19.60
N HIS A 215 -9.73 -5.08 19.09
CA HIS A 215 -8.64 -4.16 19.34
C HIS A 215 -8.73 -2.88 18.49
N ARG A 216 -8.99 -3.04 17.18
CA ARG A 216 -9.06 -1.95 16.19
C ARG A 216 -10.50 -1.72 15.74
N LYS A 217 -11.33 -1.21 16.66
CA LYS A 217 -12.74 -0.90 16.36
C LYS A 217 -12.85 0.13 15.23
N ARG A 218 -13.70 -0.16 14.25
CA ARG A 218 -14.08 0.80 13.20
C ARG A 218 -15.01 1.85 13.81
N ASP A 219 -14.74 3.13 13.54
CA ASP A 219 -15.64 4.23 13.90
C ASP A 219 -16.84 4.27 12.95
N MET A 220 -17.84 3.45 13.25
CA MET A 220 -19.06 3.30 12.46
C MET A 220 -20.12 4.38 12.77
N MET A 221 -19.92 5.18 13.82
CA MET A 221 -20.90 6.12 14.33
C MET A 221 -21.42 7.05 13.23
N LYS A 222 -22.70 7.42 13.30
CA LYS A 222 -23.34 8.37 12.39
C LYS A 222 -24.09 9.39 13.25
N CYS A 223 -23.76 10.66 13.08
CA CYS A 223 -24.40 11.77 13.79
C CYS A 223 -24.78 12.86 12.78
N TYR A 224 -25.68 13.76 13.17
CA TYR A 224 -26.29 14.76 12.27
C TYR A 224 -26.88 14.08 11.02
N ASN A 225 -26.82 14.74 9.86
CA ASN A 225 -27.26 14.20 8.57
C ASN A 225 -26.14 13.43 7.82
N GLN A 226 -25.11 12.93 8.52
CA GLN A 226 -23.96 12.26 7.89
C GLN A 226 -24.39 11.14 6.93
N ARG A 227 -25.36 10.30 7.34
CA ARG A 227 -25.83 9.16 6.53
C ARG A 227 -26.41 9.60 5.19
N GLU A 228 -27.06 10.75 5.14
CA GLU A 228 -27.64 11.28 3.92
C GLU A 228 -26.57 11.92 3.04
N VAL A 229 -25.70 12.74 3.62
CA VAL A 229 -24.70 13.51 2.86
C VAL A 229 -23.62 12.60 2.27
N THR A 230 -23.07 11.66 3.04
CA THR A 230 -21.93 10.84 2.57
C THR A 230 -22.31 9.76 1.55
N ARG A 231 -23.62 9.56 1.29
CA ARG A 231 -24.13 8.71 0.21
C ARG A 231 -24.32 9.45 -1.11
N LYS A 232 -24.18 10.78 -1.12
CA LYS A 232 -24.27 11.61 -2.33
C LYS A 232 -22.87 11.85 -2.88
N ARG A 233 -22.77 11.94 -4.21
CA ARG A 233 -21.54 12.32 -4.91
C ARG A 233 -21.11 13.73 -4.51
N ASP A 234 -19.89 13.90 -4.02
CA ASP A 234 -19.39 15.19 -3.53
C ASP A 234 -18.66 15.99 -4.61
N ARG A 235 -19.35 16.91 -5.27
CA ARG A 235 -18.75 17.76 -6.31
C ARG A 235 -18.05 19.01 -5.78
N GLU A 236 -18.09 19.24 -4.47
CA GLU A 236 -17.67 20.51 -3.87
C GLU A 236 -16.28 20.43 -3.26
N THR A 237 -15.91 19.29 -2.68
CA THR A 237 -14.63 19.14 -1.97
C THR A 237 -13.67 18.19 -2.66
N GLY A 238 -12.37 18.41 -2.44
CA GLY A 238 -11.32 17.56 -2.95
C GLY A 238 -9.92 18.08 -2.64
N LEU A 239 -8.98 17.69 -3.50
CA LEU A 239 -7.59 18.09 -3.44
C LEU A 239 -7.40 19.61 -3.50
N SER A 240 -8.20 20.30 -4.30
CA SER A 240 -8.08 21.74 -4.55
C SER A 240 -8.44 22.62 -3.36
N ASN A 241 -9.20 22.11 -2.39
CA ASN A 241 -9.71 22.89 -1.26
C ASN A 241 -9.62 22.17 0.10
N ILE A 242 -8.79 21.14 0.20
CA ILE A 242 -8.48 20.54 1.51
C ILE A 242 -7.79 21.58 2.40
N SER A 243 -8.29 21.73 3.62
CA SER A 243 -7.75 22.66 4.62
C SER A 243 -7.00 21.91 5.71
N TYR A 244 -5.70 22.18 5.85
CA TYR A 244 -4.82 21.45 6.77
C TYR A 244 -3.60 22.26 7.17
N LYS A 245 -2.89 21.78 8.20
CA LYS A 245 -1.54 22.24 8.59
C LYS A 245 -0.62 21.04 8.78
N ILE A 246 0.61 21.13 8.25
CA ILE A 246 1.69 20.23 8.64
C ILE A 246 2.28 20.75 9.95
N ILE A 247 2.11 19.99 11.02
CA ILE A 247 2.64 20.33 12.36
C ILE A 247 4.15 20.17 12.37
N ASN A 248 4.65 19.02 11.91
CA ASN A 248 6.06 18.78 11.66
C ASN A 248 6.24 17.58 10.71
N ARG A 249 7.51 17.35 10.32
CA ARG A 249 7.93 16.22 9.49
C ARG A 249 9.04 15.48 10.22
N ILE A 250 8.89 14.17 10.39
CA ILE A 250 9.86 13.33 11.10
C ILE A 250 10.41 12.31 10.12
N LYS A 251 11.74 12.31 9.95
CA LYS A 251 12.43 11.20 9.28
C LYS A 251 12.62 10.09 10.31
N MET A 252 12.18 8.89 9.98
CA MET A 252 12.24 7.73 10.87
C MET A 252 12.75 6.53 10.10
N THR A 253 13.43 5.63 10.81
CA THR A 253 13.86 4.34 10.28
C THR A 253 13.32 3.25 11.20
N ILE A 254 12.64 2.26 10.63
CA ILE A 254 12.18 1.07 11.35
C ILE A 254 12.99 -0.11 10.79
N ALA A 255 13.81 -0.75 11.64
CA ALA A 255 14.85 -1.68 11.21
C ALA A 255 15.75 -1.03 10.12
N ASN A 256 15.58 -1.41 8.85
CA ASN A 256 16.32 -0.85 7.71
C ASN A 256 15.44 -0.01 6.78
N THR A 257 14.16 0.16 7.10
CA THR A 257 13.19 0.85 6.26
C THR A 257 13.16 2.33 6.60
N SER A 258 13.61 3.17 5.68
CA SER A 258 13.45 4.63 5.82
C SER A 258 12.04 5.06 5.43
N LEU A 259 11.42 5.88 6.28
CA LEU A 259 10.10 6.46 6.05
C LEU A 259 10.03 7.90 6.55
N THR A 260 8.97 8.61 6.17
CA THR A 260 8.70 9.97 6.65
C THR A 260 7.32 10.05 7.27
N VAL A 261 7.24 10.52 8.50
CA VAL A 261 5.98 10.81 9.18
C VAL A 261 5.64 12.28 8.98
N LEU A 262 4.45 12.53 8.44
CA LEU A 262 3.84 13.84 8.34
C LEU A 262 2.77 13.94 9.43
N ASN A 263 3.00 14.78 10.43
CA ASN A 263 1.97 15.06 11.43
C ASN A 263 1.02 16.12 10.86
N ILE A 264 -0.19 15.70 10.52
CA ILE A 264 -1.17 16.48 9.78
C ILE A 264 -2.29 16.87 10.73
N SER A 265 -2.56 18.16 10.85
CA SER A 265 -3.77 18.67 11.50
C SER A 265 -4.76 19.08 10.42
N LEU A 266 -5.82 18.28 10.24
CA LEU A 266 -6.92 18.60 9.36
C LEU A 266 -7.83 19.64 10.01
N MET A 267 -8.36 20.56 9.21
CA MET A 267 -9.39 21.50 9.66
C MET A 267 -10.77 20.96 9.32
N CYS A 268 -11.71 21.08 10.27
CA CYS A 268 -13.11 20.77 10.04
C CYS A 268 -13.95 22.05 10.06
N ASP A 269 -14.65 22.31 8.97
CA ASP A 269 -15.77 23.24 8.97
C ASP A 269 -17.02 22.53 9.52
N LYS A 270 -17.35 22.81 10.78
CA LYS A 270 -18.50 22.21 11.46
C LYS A 270 -19.85 22.67 10.88
N SER A 271 -19.88 23.74 10.08
CA SER A 271 -21.11 24.15 9.39
C SER A 271 -21.41 23.24 8.19
N SER A 272 -20.39 22.69 7.54
CA SER A 272 -20.52 21.79 6.39
C SER A 272 -20.47 20.31 6.77
N THR A 273 -19.52 19.93 7.63
CA THR A 273 -19.31 18.54 8.04
C THR A 273 -19.31 18.41 9.58
N PRO A 274 -20.43 18.72 10.27
CA PRO A 274 -20.50 18.68 11.73
C PRO A 274 -20.15 17.29 12.30
N TRP A 275 -20.34 16.22 11.51
CA TRP A 275 -20.00 14.85 11.89
C TRP A 275 -18.50 14.53 11.94
N CYS A 276 -17.62 15.51 11.70
CA CYS A 276 -16.19 15.38 12.01
C CYS A 276 -15.92 15.16 13.50
N GLU A 277 -16.87 15.53 14.35
CA GLU A 277 -16.89 15.28 15.79
C GLU A 277 -18.34 15.00 16.21
N CYS A 278 -18.61 13.81 16.75
CA CYS A 278 -19.93 13.49 17.29
C CYS A 278 -19.91 13.62 18.81
N ASP A 279 -20.86 14.37 19.36
CA ASP A 279 -21.07 14.45 20.82
C ASP A 279 -21.52 13.08 21.35
N LYS A 280 -20.75 12.49 22.27
CA LYS A 280 -21.11 11.20 22.90
C LYS A 280 -22.35 11.30 23.80
N THR A 281 -22.76 12.50 24.21
CA THR A 281 -23.80 12.75 25.22
C THR A 281 -25.22 12.95 24.66
N LYS A 282 -25.39 13.18 23.35
CA LYS A 282 -26.71 13.52 22.77
C LYS A 282 -27.47 12.34 22.17
N HIS A 283 -26.88 11.15 22.13
CA HIS A 283 -27.50 9.97 21.49
C HIS A 283 -28.35 9.09 22.43
N CYS A 284 -28.47 9.41 23.72
CA CYS A 284 -29.31 8.64 24.66
C CYS A 284 -30.81 9.03 24.68
N VAL A 285 -31.28 9.94 23.81
CA VAL A 285 -32.63 10.53 23.98
C VAL A 285 -33.68 10.02 22.98
N PHE A 286 -33.34 9.19 21.99
CA PHE A 286 -34.32 8.82 20.94
C PHE A 286 -34.64 7.34 20.77
N ASP A 287 -34.10 6.43 21.58
CA ASP A 287 -34.41 4.99 21.47
C ASP A 287 -35.56 4.51 22.39
N ASN A 288 -36.33 5.42 23.01
CA ASN A 288 -37.43 5.07 23.94
C ASN A 288 -38.80 5.65 23.56
N LEU A 289 -39.12 5.71 22.27
CA LEU A 289 -40.49 5.98 21.81
C LEU A 289 -40.80 5.02 20.67
N TYR A 290 -41.17 3.79 21.02
CA TYR A 290 -42.12 2.89 20.34
C TYR A 290 -42.11 1.57 21.13
N LEU A 291 -42.85 1.57 22.25
CA LEU A 291 -43.49 0.37 22.80
C LEU A 291 -44.90 0.30 22.20
#